data_AF-A0A7L0EQ66-F1
#
_entry.id   AF-A0A7L0EQ66-F1
#
_cell.length_a   1.000
_cell.length_b   1.000
_cell.length_c   1.000
_cell.angle_alpha   90.00
_cell.angle_beta   90.00
_cell.angle_gamma   90.00
#
_symmetry.space_group_name_H-M   'P 1'
#
loop_
_entity.id
_entity.type
_entity.pdbx_description
1 polymer ?
#
loop_
_entity_poly.entity_id
_entity_poly.type
_entity_poly.pdbx_seq_one_letter_code
_entity_poly.pdbx_strand_id
1 'polypeptide(L)'
;IAGSSDVVCDLLGVKGKDILYMGDHIFGDILKSKKRQGWRTFLVVPELARELQVWTEKSELFEELRSLDLFLAESYQHLDSGSSERPDISSIKRRIQKVTHEMDMCYGKMGSLFRCGSRQTLFANQLMRYADLYAASFLNFLYYPFSYLFRAPPVLMAHESTVEHGRLDAGE
;
A
#
# COMPACT_ATOMS: atom_id res chain seq x y z
N ILE A 1 35.82 9.42 7.87
CA ILE A 1 35.26 8.15 8.35
C ILE A 1 33.82 8.44 8.71
N ALA A 2 32.85 7.94 7.96
CA ALA A 2 31.45 8.07 8.36
C ALA A 2 31.20 7.18 9.59
N GLY A 3 30.36 7.64 10.52
CA GLY A 3 29.95 6.88 11.71
C GLY A 3 28.92 5.78 11.39
N SER A 4 28.70 4.86 12.34
CA SER A 4 27.65 3.84 12.28
C SER A 4 26.38 4.32 12.99
N SER A 5 25.23 3.72 12.65
CA SER A 5 23.98 3.88 13.40
C SER A 5 24.13 3.46 14.88
N ASP A 6 25.02 2.51 15.17
CA ASP A 6 25.31 2.04 16.53
C ASP A 6 25.86 3.18 17.39
N VAL A 7 26.75 3.99 16.80
CA VAL A 7 27.38 5.14 17.47
C VAL A 7 26.32 6.17 17.87
N VAL A 8 25.27 6.34 17.07
CA VAL A 8 24.17 7.26 17.39
C VAL A 8 23.38 6.76 18.60
N CYS A 9 23.06 5.46 18.65
CA CYS A 9 22.39 4.85 19.78
C CYS A 9 23.24 4.96 21.07
N ASP A 10 24.54 4.68 20.98
CA ASP A 10 25.46 4.70 22.11
C ASP A 10 25.65 6.13 22.67
N LEU A 11 25.79 7.13 21.78
CA LEU A 11 25.95 8.53 22.17
C LEU A 11 24.68 9.11 22.81
N LEU A 12 23.51 8.71 22.32
CA LEU A 12 22.23 9.22 22.81
C LEU A 12 21.65 8.38 23.97
N GLY A 13 22.20 7.20 24.23
CA GLY A 13 21.72 6.29 25.27
C GLY A 13 20.31 5.75 25.01
N VAL A 14 19.88 5.66 23.76
CA VAL A 14 18.52 5.25 23.35
C VAL A 14 18.54 3.93 22.59
N LYS A 15 17.42 3.20 22.62
CA LYS A 15 17.26 1.96 21.84
C LYS A 15 16.66 2.28 20.48
N GLY A 16 16.81 1.37 19.52
CA GLY A 16 16.32 1.58 18.16
C GLY A 16 14.83 1.95 18.07
N LYS A 17 13.97 1.35 18.89
CA LYS A 17 12.52 1.64 18.89
C LYS A 17 12.16 3.06 19.37
N ASP A 18 13.09 3.73 20.06
CA ASP A 18 12.92 5.09 20.56
C ASP A 18 13.35 6.14 19.50
N ILE A 19 13.94 5.68 18.39
CA ILE A 19 14.38 6.52 17.28
C ILE A 19 13.36 6.42 16.13
N LEU A 20 12.84 7.57 15.70
CA LEU A 20 12.12 7.72 14.44
C LEU A 20 13.06 8.34 13.40
N TYR A 21 13.47 7.53 12.43
CA TYR A 21 14.31 7.99 11.33
C TYR A 21 13.47 8.39 10.13
N MET A 22 13.69 9.61 9.64
CA MET A 22 12.98 10.19 8.50
C MET A 22 13.94 10.30 7.31
N GLY A 23 13.50 9.83 6.14
CA GLY A 23 14.29 9.90 4.90
C GLY A 23 13.40 9.72 3.67
N ASP A 24 13.97 9.88 2.50
CA ASP A 24 13.31 9.76 1.20
C ASP A 24 13.81 8.53 0.41
N HIS A 25 14.95 7.96 0.79
CA HIS A 25 15.54 6.83 0.07
C HIS A 25 15.13 5.48 0.66
N ILE A 26 14.10 4.85 0.09
CA ILE A 26 13.49 3.61 0.60
C ILE A 26 14.49 2.47 0.92
N PHE A 27 15.55 2.30 0.13
CA PHE A 27 16.55 1.26 0.36
C PHE A 27 17.64 1.66 1.35
N GLY A 28 18.15 2.89 1.23
CA GLY A 28 19.27 3.37 2.03
C GLY A 28 18.83 3.69 3.45
N ASP A 29 17.68 4.33 3.57
CA ASP A 29 17.24 4.98 4.80
C ASP A 29 16.31 4.06 5.59
N ILE A 30 15.35 3.45 4.91
CA ILE A 30 14.28 2.70 5.57
C ILE A 30 14.68 1.24 5.73
N LEU A 31 15.07 0.57 4.64
CA LEU A 31 15.30 -0.88 4.64
C LEU A 31 16.50 -1.29 5.49
N LYS A 32 17.60 -0.50 5.48
CA LYS A 32 18.78 -0.76 6.31
C LYS A 32 18.51 -0.48 7.79
N SER A 33 17.90 0.66 8.12
CA SER A 33 17.64 1.07 9.50
C SER A 33 16.65 0.13 10.20
N LYS A 34 15.59 -0.28 9.50
CA LYS A 34 14.58 -1.19 10.06
C LYS A 34 15.12 -2.61 10.25
N LYS A 35 15.83 -3.17 9.25
CA LYS A 35 16.32 -4.55 9.33
C LYS A 35 17.50 -4.74 10.27
N ARG A 36 18.42 -3.76 10.33
CA ARG A 36 19.65 -3.90 11.13
C ARG A 36 19.47 -3.44 12.57
N GLN A 37 18.71 -2.37 12.79
CA GLN A 37 18.68 -1.66 14.08
C GLN A 37 17.30 -1.61 14.74
N GLY A 38 16.24 -2.05 14.04
CA GLY A 38 14.88 -2.00 14.55
C GLY A 38 14.37 -0.58 14.79
N TRP A 39 14.91 0.41 14.05
CA TRP A 39 14.48 1.81 14.12
C TRP A 39 13.05 1.96 13.61
N ARG A 40 12.30 2.90 14.20
CA ARG A 40 11.03 3.34 13.62
C ARG A 40 11.34 4.20 12.40
N THR A 41 10.50 4.11 11.38
CA THR A 41 10.82 4.72 10.07
C THR A 41 9.68 5.54 9.51
N PHE A 42 10.03 6.70 8.98
CA PHE A 42 9.14 7.59 8.23
C PHE A 42 9.71 7.82 6.84
N LEU A 43 8.94 7.49 5.80
CA LEU A 43 9.33 7.72 4.42
C LEU A 43 8.65 8.98 3.86
N VAL A 44 9.45 9.95 3.45
CA VAL A 44 8.99 11.11 2.69
C VAL A 44 8.89 10.71 1.22
N VAL A 45 7.71 10.86 0.61
CA VAL A 45 7.46 10.58 -0.81
C VAL A 45 6.86 11.83 -1.46
N PRO A 46 7.67 12.77 -1.97
CA PRO A 46 7.18 14.05 -2.51
C PRO A 46 6.13 13.89 -3.61
N GLU A 47 6.27 12.85 -4.44
CA GLU A 47 5.34 12.50 -5.52
C GLU A 47 3.92 12.18 -5.01
N LEU A 48 3.79 11.79 -3.74
CA LEU A 48 2.51 11.43 -3.13
C LEU A 48 1.49 12.57 -3.22
N ALA A 49 1.91 13.83 -3.16
CA ALA A 49 0.98 14.96 -3.28
C ALA A 49 0.27 14.98 -4.64
N ARG A 50 1.03 14.76 -5.73
CA ARG A 50 0.48 14.68 -7.08
C ARG A 50 -0.32 13.39 -7.28
N GLU A 51 0.17 12.28 -6.76
CA GLU A 51 -0.52 10.98 -6.81
C GLU A 51 -1.91 11.05 -6.16
N LEU A 52 -2.03 11.67 -4.98
CA LEU A 52 -3.31 11.85 -4.30
C LEU A 52 -4.28 12.71 -5.11
N GLN A 53 -3.79 13.78 -5.75
CA GLN A 53 -4.61 14.62 -6.62
C GLN A 53 -5.20 13.81 -7.79
N VAL A 54 -4.35 13.10 -8.54
CA VAL A 54 -4.80 12.28 -9.67
C VAL A 54 -5.71 11.15 -9.21
N TRP A 55 -5.41 10.52 -8.07
CA TRP A 55 -6.23 9.47 -7.47
C TRP A 55 -7.65 9.94 -7.16
N THR A 56 -7.80 11.15 -6.60
CA THR A 56 -9.11 11.73 -6.31
C THR A 56 -9.85 12.12 -7.60
N GLU A 57 -9.17 12.82 -8.52
CA GLU A 57 -9.76 13.30 -9.78
C GLU A 57 -10.16 12.17 -10.74
N LYS A 58 -9.46 11.03 -10.70
CA LYS A 58 -9.66 9.88 -11.61
C LYS A 58 -10.25 8.66 -10.91
N SER A 59 -10.94 8.88 -9.79
CA SER A 59 -11.59 7.82 -9.01
C SER A 59 -12.57 6.96 -9.84
N GLU A 60 -13.25 7.56 -10.81
CA GLU A 60 -14.17 6.86 -11.72
C GLU A 60 -13.49 5.74 -12.53
N LEU A 61 -12.27 5.97 -13.03
CA LEU A 61 -11.51 4.95 -13.78
C LEU A 61 -11.11 3.78 -12.88
N PHE A 62 -10.78 4.06 -11.62
CA PHE A 62 -10.45 3.04 -10.65
C PHE A 62 -11.68 2.19 -10.28
N GLU A 63 -12.83 2.83 -10.14
CA GLU A 63 -14.10 2.15 -9.89
C GLU A 63 -14.55 1.30 -11.09
N GLU A 64 -14.39 1.81 -12.31
CA GLU A 64 -14.63 1.02 -13.52
C GLU A 64 -13.72 -0.22 -13.56
N LEU A 65 -12.42 -0.05 -13.30
CA LEU A 65 -11.48 -1.17 -13.28
C LEU A 65 -11.85 -2.22 -12.22
N ARG A 66 -12.25 -1.78 -11.02
CA ARG A 66 -12.75 -2.66 -9.96
C ARG A 66 -14.00 -3.42 -10.37
N SER A 67 -14.96 -2.74 -11.01
CA SER A 67 -16.18 -3.37 -11.52
C SER A 67 -15.88 -4.43 -12.58
N LEU A 68 -14.94 -4.16 -13.48
CA LEU A 68 -14.54 -5.13 -14.51
C LEU A 68 -13.84 -6.36 -13.92
N ASP A 69 -13.00 -6.18 -12.90
CA ASP A 69 -12.35 -7.28 -12.18
C ASP A 69 -13.39 -8.16 -11.45
N LEU A 70 -14.44 -7.56 -10.86
CA LEU A 70 -15.55 -8.30 -10.26
C LEU A 70 -16.37 -9.08 -11.29
N PHE A 71 -16.75 -8.43 -12.41
CA PHE A 71 -17.51 -9.09 -13.47
C PHE A 71 -16.73 -10.25 -14.12
N LEU A 72 -15.40 -10.09 -14.22
CA LEU A 72 -14.52 -11.17 -14.64
C LEU A 72 -14.57 -12.34 -13.65
N ALA A 73 -14.56 -12.07 -12.34
CA ALA A 73 -14.66 -13.12 -11.32
C ALA A 73 -16.03 -13.83 -11.35
N GLU A 74 -17.12 -13.09 -11.49
CA GLU A 74 -18.50 -13.64 -11.62
C GLU A 74 -18.62 -14.60 -12.81
N SER A 75 -17.95 -14.28 -13.93
CA SER A 75 -17.92 -15.13 -15.13
C SER A 75 -17.35 -16.53 -14.86
N TYR A 76 -16.53 -16.69 -13.81
CA TYR A 76 -15.92 -17.95 -13.40
C TYR A 76 -16.57 -18.59 -12.17
N GLN A 77 -17.48 -17.89 -11.47
CA GLN A 77 -17.95 -18.29 -10.14
C GLN A 77 -18.68 -19.64 -10.11
N HIS A 78 -19.35 -20.03 -11.22
CA HIS A 78 -20.12 -21.26 -11.32
C HIS A 78 -19.42 -22.37 -12.11
N LEU A 79 -18.18 -22.14 -12.53
CA LEU A 79 -17.40 -23.14 -13.26
C LEU A 79 -16.63 -24.00 -12.27
N ASP A 80 -16.89 -25.31 -12.30
CA ASP A 80 -16.17 -26.31 -11.51
C ASP A 80 -15.17 -27.09 -12.38
N SER A 81 -14.41 -28.00 -11.77
CA SER A 81 -13.44 -28.85 -12.46
C SER A 81 -14.05 -29.80 -13.50
N GLY A 82 -15.38 -29.97 -13.51
CA GLY A 82 -16.11 -30.79 -14.49
C GLY A 82 -16.64 -29.97 -15.68
N SER A 83 -16.66 -28.65 -15.57
CA SER A 83 -17.12 -27.76 -16.63
C SER A 83 -16.17 -27.78 -17.85
N SER A 84 -16.74 -28.00 -19.03
CA SER A 84 -16.03 -27.86 -20.32
C SER A 84 -16.29 -26.48 -20.96
N GLU A 85 -17.18 -25.69 -20.37
CA GLU A 85 -17.52 -24.34 -20.82
C GLU A 85 -16.38 -23.37 -20.53
N ARG A 86 -16.03 -22.56 -21.52
CA ARG A 86 -15.04 -21.50 -21.40
C ARG A 86 -15.72 -20.19 -21.73
N PRO A 87 -16.01 -19.32 -20.75
CA PRO A 87 -16.64 -18.04 -21.01
C PRO A 87 -15.74 -17.19 -21.90
N ASP A 88 -16.33 -16.51 -22.88
CA ASP A 88 -15.59 -15.55 -23.71
C ASP A 88 -15.38 -14.25 -22.93
N ILE A 89 -14.18 -14.11 -22.38
CA ILE A 89 -13.76 -12.93 -21.61
C ILE A 89 -12.92 -11.96 -22.44
N SER A 90 -12.83 -12.15 -23.75
CA SER A 90 -11.96 -11.35 -24.62
C SER A 90 -12.32 -9.86 -24.60
N SER A 91 -13.61 -9.55 -24.57
CA SER A 91 -14.15 -8.18 -24.49
C SER A 91 -13.80 -7.51 -23.15
N ILE A 92 -14.01 -8.22 -22.04
CA ILE A 92 -13.71 -7.76 -20.68
C ILE A 92 -12.21 -7.49 -20.52
N LYS A 93 -11.37 -8.46 -20.93
CA LYS A 93 -9.90 -8.32 -20.90
C LYS A 93 -9.43 -7.10 -21.69
N ARG A 94 -9.99 -6.88 -22.89
CA ARG A 94 -9.65 -5.71 -23.71
C ARG A 94 -10.07 -4.40 -23.02
N ARG A 95 -11.23 -4.40 -22.35
CA ARG A 95 -11.70 -3.23 -21.60
C ARG A 95 -10.80 -2.94 -20.40
N ILE A 96 -10.44 -3.96 -19.60
CA ILE A 96 -9.48 -3.83 -18.49
C ILE A 96 -8.16 -3.24 -18.97
N GLN A 97 -7.61 -3.75 -20.08
CA GLN A 97 -6.36 -3.22 -20.66
C GLN A 97 -6.49 -1.76 -21.08
N LYS A 98 -7.61 -1.38 -21.71
CA LYS A 98 -7.88 -0.01 -22.13
C LYS A 98 -7.98 0.94 -20.92
N VAL A 99 -8.80 0.58 -19.93
CA VAL A 99 -8.98 1.38 -18.70
C VAL A 99 -7.68 1.50 -17.92
N THR A 100 -6.92 0.40 -17.80
CA THR A 100 -5.59 0.41 -17.16
C THR A 100 -4.65 1.40 -17.85
N HIS A 101 -4.60 1.38 -19.18
CA HIS A 101 -3.76 2.30 -19.93
C HIS A 101 -4.20 3.76 -19.77
N GLU A 102 -5.50 4.04 -19.88
CA GLU A 102 -6.06 5.38 -19.67
C GLU A 102 -5.76 5.92 -18.26
N MET A 103 -5.89 5.06 -17.24
CA MET A 103 -5.57 5.40 -15.86
C MET A 103 -4.07 5.70 -15.69
N ASP A 104 -3.19 4.84 -16.19
CA ASP A 104 -1.74 5.02 -16.07
C ASP A 104 -1.28 6.33 -16.77
N MET A 105 -1.86 6.65 -17.93
CA MET A 105 -1.53 7.89 -18.66
C MET A 105 -1.90 9.16 -17.89
N CYS A 106 -2.82 9.10 -16.91
CA CYS A 106 -3.16 10.25 -16.06
C CYS A 106 -2.01 10.63 -15.11
N TYR A 107 -1.18 9.67 -14.70
CA TYR A 107 -0.03 9.90 -13.82
C TYR A 107 1.23 10.29 -14.62
N GLY A 108 1.37 9.74 -15.83
CA GLY A 108 2.44 10.05 -16.78
C GLY A 108 2.76 8.85 -17.68
N LYS A 109 3.82 8.96 -18.49
CA LYS A 109 4.19 7.90 -19.44
C LYS A 109 4.51 6.54 -18.78
N MET A 110 4.94 6.56 -17.52
CA MET A 110 5.31 5.37 -16.76
C MET A 110 4.25 4.97 -15.73
N GLY A 111 3.07 5.61 -15.73
CA GLY A 111 2.03 5.32 -14.76
C GLY A 111 2.29 5.89 -13.38
N SER A 112 1.55 5.36 -12.40
CA SER A 112 1.67 5.71 -10.98
C SER A 112 2.92 5.05 -10.38
N LEU A 113 3.55 5.73 -9.41
CA LEU A 113 4.61 5.18 -8.58
C LEU A 113 4.12 3.95 -7.80
N PHE A 114 2.84 3.90 -7.45
CA PHE A 114 2.29 2.89 -6.56
C PHE A 114 1.62 1.71 -7.26
N ARG A 115 1.16 1.88 -8.50
CA ARG A 115 0.38 0.85 -9.21
C ARG A 115 0.39 0.99 -10.73
N CYS A 116 0.05 -0.11 -11.38
CA CYS A 116 -0.37 -0.20 -12.78
C CYS A 116 -1.72 -0.93 -12.79
N GLY A 117 -2.80 -0.20 -13.09
CA GLY A 117 -4.15 -0.76 -12.94
C GLY A 117 -4.44 -1.21 -11.51
N SER A 118 -4.91 -2.45 -11.36
CA SER A 118 -5.20 -3.10 -10.08
C SER A 118 -3.95 -3.67 -9.39
N ARG A 119 -2.78 -3.63 -10.03
CA ARG A 119 -1.55 -4.27 -9.53
C ARG A 119 -0.61 -3.25 -8.87
N GLN A 120 -0.19 -3.52 -7.64
CA GLN A 120 0.78 -2.70 -6.93
C GLN A 120 2.21 -2.85 -7.50
N THR A 121 2.99 -1.77 -7.49
CA THR A 121 4.39 -1.78 -7.89
C THR A 121 5.29 -2.37 -6.79
N LEU A 122 6.54 -2.68 -7.14
CA LEU A 122 7.55 -3.05 -6.16
C LEU A 122 7.76 -1.95 -5.11
N PHE A 123 7.73 -0.68 -5.51
CA PHE A 123 7.87 0.46 -4.61
C PHE A 123 6.76 0.49 -3.56
N ALA A 124 5.49 0.34 -3.98
CA ALA A 124 4.36 0.28 -3.05
C ALA A 124 4.49 -0.86 -2.04
N ASN A 125 4.86 -2.06 -2.51
CA ASN A 125 5.07 -3.22 -1.65
C ASN A 125 6.19 -3.01 -0.63
N GLN A 126 7.29 -2.37 -1.04
CA GLN A 126 8.39 -2.03 -0.14
C GLN A 126 8.00 -0.96 0.87
N LEU A 127 7.25 0.05 0.44
CA LEU A 127 6.78 1.12 1.30
C LEU A 127 5.87 0.55 2.41
N MET A 128 4.86 -0.25 2.04
CA MET A 128 3.95 -0.89 3.00
C MET A 128 4.67 -1.82 3.99
N ARG A 129 5.74 -2.49 3.55
CA ARG A 129 6.47 -3.45 4.40
C ARG A 129 7.46 -2.76 5.33
N TYR A 130 8.14 -1.71 4.86
CA TYR A 130 9.30 -1.17 5.53
C TYR A 130 9.06 0.19 6.17
N ALA A 131 8.24 1.08 5.63
CA ALA A 131 7.95 2.35 6.28
C ALA A 131 6.86 2.15 7.36
N ASP A 132 7.11 2.57 8.61
CA ASP A 132 6.06 2.56 9.63
C ASP A 132 5.03 3.68 9.37
N LEU A 133 5.51 4.80 8.86
CA LEU A 133 4.74 5.98 8.48
C LEU A 133 5.26 6.50 7.14
N TYR A 134 4.41 7.14 6.35
CA TYR A 134 4.81 7.82 5.13
C TYR A 134 3.93 9.04 4.89
N ALA A 135 4.48 10.06 4.23
CA ALA A 135 3.71 11.22 3.79
C ALA A 135 4.43 11.95 2.65
N ALA A 136 3.75 12.94 2.05
CA ALA A 136 4.36 13.79 1.04
C ALA A 136 5.48 14.68 1.60
N SER A 137 5.36 15.08 2.88
CA SER A 137 6.35 15.88 3.59
C SER A 137 6.38 15.51 5.07
N PHE A 138 7.55 15.62 5.69
CA PHE A 138 7.71 15.49 7.14
C PHE A 138 7.00 16.61 7.91
N LEU A 139 6.71 17.75 7.26
CA LEU A 139 5.95 18.85 7.87
C LEU A 139 4.55 18.43 8.30
N ASN A 140 4.02 17.34 7.76
CA ASN A 140 2.72 16.80 8.16
C ASN A 140 2.66 16.46 9.66
N PHE A 141 3.79 16.19 10.32
CA PHE A 141 3.84 15.99 11.77
C PHE A 141 3.42 17.21 12.57
N LEU A 142 3.56 18.44 12.03
CA LEU A 142 3.16 19.67 12.73
C LEU A 142 1.64 19.72 12.99
N TYR A 143 0.85 18.94 12.25
CA TYR A 143 -0.59 18.83 12.44
C TYR A 143 -0.99 17.81 13.51
N TYR A 144 -0.03 17.13 14.15
CA TYR A 144 -0.28 16.12 15.19
C TYR A 144 0.40 16.51 16.51
N PRO A 145 -0.21 16.21 17.66
CA PRO A 145 0.46 16.39 18.95
C PRO A 145 1.61 15.39 19.12
N PHE A 146 2.63 15.73 19.90
CA PHE A 146 3.76 14.83 20.18
C PHE A 146 3.36 13.54 20.92
N SER A 147 2.19 13.53 21.57
CA SER A 147 1.62 12.35 22.24
C SER A 147 0.69 11.53 21.34
N TYR A 148 0.64 11.82 20.03
CA TYR A 148 -0.23 11.12 19.10
C TYR A 148 0.17 9.65 18.92
N LEU A 149 -0.81 8.75 18.97
CA LEU A 149 -0.62 7.33 18.72
C LEU A 149 -1.14 6.99 17.32
N PHE A 150 -0.23 6.84 16.36
CA PHE A 150 -0.55 6.34 15.03
C PHE A 150 -0.98 4.87 15.09
N ARG A 151 -2.15 4.54 14.53
CA ARG A 151 -2.73 3.19 14.50
C ARG A 151 -3.01 2.75 13.07
N ALA A 152 -2.62 1.52 12.75
CA ALA A 152 -3.02 0.83 11.54
C ALA A 152 -4.03 -0.29 11.90
N PRO A 153 -5.00 -0.61 11.03
CA PRO A 153 -5.85 -1.78 11.21
C PRO A 153 -5.02 -3.08 11.29
N PRO A 154 -5.50 -4.09 12.03
CA PRO A 154 -4.86 -5.41 12.04
C PRO A 154 -4.90 -6.04 10.64
N VAL A 155 -3.80 -6.67 10.24
CA VAL A 155 -3.72 -7.42 8.97
C VAL A 155 -4.31 -8.80 9.21
N LEU A 156 -5.43 -9.09 8.54
CA LEU A 156 -6.06 -10.39 8.56
C LEU A 156 -5.56 -11.26 7.41
N MET A 157 -5.31 -12.53 7.70
CA MET A 157 -5.09 -13.56 6.69
C MET A 157 -6.40 -13.88 5.97
N ALA A 158 -6.31 -14.47 4.77
CA ALA A 158 -7.50 -14.73 3.94
C ALA A 158 -8.58 -15.54 4.68
N HIS A 159 -8.19 -16.55 5.46
CA HIS A 159 -9.11 -17.40 6.22
C HIS A 159 -9.74 -16.69 7.44
N GLU A 160 -9.11 -15.64 7.95
CA GLU A 160 -9.64 -14.82 9.05
C GLU A 160 -10.68 -13.82 8.54
N SER A 161 -10.63 -13.46 7.25
CA SER A 161 -11.56 -12.51 6.62
C SER A 161 -12.86 -13.13 6.14
N THR A 162 -12.92 -14.47 6.00
CA THR A 162 -14.10 -15.20 5.51
C THR A 162 -15.09 -15.57 6.61
N VAL A 163 -14.71 -15.42 7.88
CA VAL A 163 -15.53 -15.84 9.02
C VAL A 163 -16.10 -14.59 9.69
N GLU A 164 -17.38 -14.30 9.46
CA GLU A 164 -18.06 -13.28 10.26
C GLU A 164 -18.03 -13.70 11.73
N HIS A 165 -17.40 -12.89 12.58
CA HIS A 165 -17.52 -13.03 14.03
C HIS A 165 -18.88 -12.48 14.44
N GLY A 166 -19.94 -13.23 14.11
CA GLY A 166 -21.25 -13.01 14.71
C GLY A 166 -21.07 -13.08 16.22
N ARG A 167 -21.43 -11.99 16.92
CA ARG A 167 -21.72 -12.08 18.34
C ARG A 167 -22.77 -13.17 18.45
N LEU A 168 -22.40 -14.33 19.00
CA LEU A 168 -23.38 -15.20 19.63
C LEU A 168 -24.08 -14.29 20.62
N ASP A 169 -25.34 -13.95 20.33
CA ASP A 169 -26.20 -13.26 21.26
C ASP A 169 -26.10 -14.00 22.58
N ALA A 170 -25.50 -13.34 23.57
CA ALA A 170 -25.65 -13.71 24.96
C ALA A 170 -27.11 -13.39 25.31
N GLY A 171 -27.99 -14.33 25.01
CA GLY A 171 -29.43 -14.18 25.14
C GLY A 171 -30.12 -15.54 25.25
N GLU A 172 -29.87 -16.22 26.37
CA GLU A 172 -30.84 -16.85 27.31
C GLU A 172 -30.17 -17.95 28.15
#